data_AF-A0A7X2V6R5-F1
#
_entry.id   AF-A0A7X2V6R5-F1
#
_cell.length_a   1.000
_cell.length_b   1.000
_cell.length_c   1.000
_cell.angle_alpha   90.00
_cell.angle_beta   90.00
_cell.angle_gamma   90.00
#
_symmetry.space_group_name_H-M   'P 1'
#
loop_
_entity.id
_entity.type
_entity.pdbx_description
1 polymer ?
#
loop_
_entity_poly.entity_id
_entity_poly.type
_entity_poly.pdbx_seq_one_letter_code
_entity_poly.pdbx_strand_id
1 'polypeptide(L)'
;MNIQTFLKRTTVYTLTSALLLGGGAQALAQEPKEQNKTYGQGELTREDMGKIPGQIANDKERYTVPQFDASTIKNIPSATGYDKDGNKIKLDVWDTWPLANADGTVADYKGYDIVFGLAGDPKDANDTSIYMFYKKKGDESIEAWKNAGKVFANDKINPNDPHLKNKDQEWSGSAVMTEEGELRLFYTNRSDREAGKQTLTTAQVNLSQPESGELQVDGVSDHKSIFDGDGELYQTISQFVEAGGNESGDNHTLRDPHYIEENGKKYLVFEANTGTETGYQGEESLFNRAYYGGSKSFYEEEKAKLMNSENKKTAELANGAMGIIEINDDFTFKKAEKPLVTSNTVTDEIERPNIFKHEGKWYLFTDTRGAKMTIDGVEKEDIYMLGYVADSLNGKFKPLNETGIVLHHDLDPNDVTFNYAHYAIPQKSGDDFVITSYMTNRGFFEDRKSTFAPSFLLNIQDDKTSVVKDSILEQGQLEVRSKDEE
;
A
#
# COMPACT_ATOMS: atom_id res chain seq x y z
N MET A 1 10.07 -36.88 -57.45
CA MET A 1 11.29 -36.15 -57.87
C MET A 1 11.59 -35.13 -56.78
N ASN A 2 12.68 -35.38 -56.05
CA ASN A 2 13.37 -34.61 -55.00
C ASN A 2 12.69 -33.39 -54.34
N ILE A 3 12.39 -33.52 -53.04
CA ILE A 3 12.73 -32.50 -52.02
C ILE A 3 13.23 -33.26 -50.77
N GLN A 4 14.46 -32.94 -50.35
CA GLN A 4 15.15 -33.49 -49.20
C GLN A 4 14.58 -32.91 -47.90
N THR A 5 14.32 -33.79 -46.93
CA THR A 5 13.99 -33.43 -45.56
C THR A 5 15.29 -33.25 -44.77
N PHE A 6 15.59 -32.02 -44.32
CA PHE A 6 16.69 -31.75 -43.39
C PHE A 6 16.10 -31.56 -41.99
N LEU A 7 16.21 -32.60 -41.17
CA LEU A 7 15.98 -32.56 -39.72
C LEU A 7 17.19 -31.87 -39.06
N LYS A 8 17.00 -30.69 -38.48
CA LYS A 8 17.87 -30.18 -37.42
C LYS A 8 17.16 -30.30 -36.08
N ARG A 9 17.54 -31.33 -35.33
CA ARG A 9 17.35 -31.41 -33.88
C ARG A 9 18.27 -30.38 -33.23
N THR A 10 17.73 -29.47 -32.44
CA THR A 10 18.52 -28.67 -31.50
C THR A 10 18.41 -29.35 -30.13
N THR A 11 19.49 -30.02 -29.74
CA THR A 11 19.65 -30.68 -28.46
C THR A 11 19.82 -29.61 -27.37
N VAL A 12 18.90 -29.58 -26.42
CA VAL A 12 19.06 -28.90 -25.13
C VAL A 12 20.18 -29.63 -24.38
N TYR A 13 21.25 -28.91 -24.04
CA TYR A 13 22.31 -29.42 -23.18
C TYR A 13 21.83 -29.40 -21.73
N THR A 14 21.27 -30.52 -21.28
CA THR A 14 21.16 -30.83 -19.85
C THR A 14 22.55 -31.23 -19.36
N LEU A 15 23.24 -30.32 -18.67
CA LEU A 15 24.51 -30.63 -18.01
C LEU A 15 24.21 -31.33 -16.67
N THR A 16 24.00 -32.64 -16.73
CA THR A 16 24.12 -33.53 -15.57
C THR A 16 25.05 -34.66 -15.94
N SER A 17 26.31 -34.54 -15.53
CA SER A 17 27.25 -35.65 -15.38
C SER A 17 28.47 -35.18 -14.58
N ALA A 18 28.42 -35.34 -13.26
CA ALA A 18 29.61 -35.44 -12.44
C ALA A 18 29.74 -36.90 -11.96
N LEU A 19 30.75 -37.55 -12.55
CA LEU A 19 31.39 -38.83 -12.25
C LEU A 19 31.16 -39.42 -10.83
N LEU A 20 30.63 -40.64 -10.82
CA LEU A 20 30.81 -41.62 -9.73
C LEU A 20 32.19 -42.30 -9.89
N LEU A 21 33.20 -41.79 -9.20
CA LEU A 21 34.43 -42.55 -8.88
C LEU A 21 34.95 -42.14 -7.49
N GLY A 22 34.76 -43.03 -6.51
CA GLY A 22 35.62 -43.25 -5.34
C GLY A 22 35.99 -42.06 -4.45
N GLY A 23 35.33 -41.97 -3.29
CA GLY A 23 35.72 -41.11 -2.17
C GLY A 23 34.60 -40.17 -1.77
N GLY A 24 33.93 -40.46 -0.64
CA GLY A 24 32.86 -39.63 -0.11
C GLY A 24 33.35 -38.24 0.25
N ALA A 25 33.10 -37.29 -0.63
CA ALA A 25 32.95 -35.89 -0.27
C ALA A 25 31.47 -35.56 -0.51
N GLN A 26 30.69 -35.49 0.57
CA GLN A 26 29.46 -34.70 0.53
C GLN A 26 29.88 -33.31 0.09
N ALA A 27 29.47 -32.89 -1.11
CA ALA A 27 29.56 -31.50 -1.50
C ALA A 27 28.62 -30.73 -0.57
N LEU A 28 29.15 -30.28 0.57
CA LEU A 28 28.48 -29.31 1.42
C LEU A 28 28.30 -28.07 0.55
N ALA A 29 27.05 -27.70 0.27
CA ALA A 29 26.76 -26.40 -0.33
C ALA A 29 27.42 -25.33 0.55
N GLN A 30 28.29 -24.51 -0.03
CA GLN A 30 28.90 -23.41 0.71
C GLN A 30 27.80 -22.40 1.05
N GLU A 31 27.74 -21.97 2.30
CA GLU A 31 26.84 -20.89 2.70
C GLU A 31 27.09 -19.64 1.84
N PRO A 32 26.03 -18.89 1.49
CA PRO A 32 26.18 -17.59 0.85
C PRO A 32 27.14 -16.69 1.63
N LYS A 33 27.90 -15.88 0.88
CA LYS A 33 28.86 -14.96 1.46
C LYS A 33 28.13 -13.81 2.17
N GLU A 34 28.50 -13.53 3.42
CA GLU A 34 28.01 -12.36 4.16
C GLU A 34 28.27 -11.05 3.40
N GLN A 35 27.26 -10.18 3.40
CA GLN A 35 27.28 -8.86 2.78
C GLN A 35 26.79 -7.79 3.75
N ASN A 36 27.06 -6.53 3.43
CA ASN A 36 26.48 -5.38 4.13
C ASN A 36 26.17 -4.28 3.09
N LYS A 37 25.18 -4.55 2.24
CA LYS A 37 24.79 -3.69 1.12
C LYS A 37 23.45 -3.05 1.41
N THR A 38 23.41 -1.73 1.47
CA THR A 38 22.20 -0.92 1.69
C THR A 38 21.49 -0.55 0.39
N TYR A 39 22.14 -0.74 -0.76
CA TYR A 39 21.66 -0.36 -2.10
C TYR A 39 21.31 1.14 -2.31
N GLY A 40 21.33 1.95 -1.24
CA GLY A 40 21.12 3.39 -1.24
C GLY A 40 19.75 3.83 -0.71
N GLN A 41 18.89 2.88 -0.33
CA GLN A 41 17.54 3.13 0.22
C GLN A 41 17.53 3.14 1.76
N GLY A 42 16.38 3.50 2.35
CA GLY A 42 16.08 3.19 3.75
C GLY A 42 15.72 1.72 3.93
N GLU A 43 15.89 1.20 5.15
CA GLU A 43 15.63 -0.20 5.46
C GLU A 43 14.77 -0.32 6.73
N LEU A 44 13.70 -1.09 6.66
CA LEU A 44 12.99 -1.61 7.83
C LEU A 44 13.80 -2.78 8.37
N THR A 45 14.60 -2.54 9.41
CA THR A 45 15.53 -3.55 9.90
C THR A 45 14.88 -4.51 10.88
N ARG A 46 15.38 -5.75 10.94
CA ARG A 46 14.92 -6.74 11.94
C ARG A 46 15.15 -6.27 13.37
N GLU A 47 16.23 -5.52 13.65
CA GLU A 47 16.51 -4.96 14.97
C GLU A 47 15.43 -3.94 15.38
N ASP A 48 15.06 -3.05 14.48
CA ASP A 48 14.05 -2.02 14.75
C ASP A 48 12.69 -2.68 15.02
N MET A 49 12.29 -3.63 14.17
CA MET A 49 11.04 -4.37 14.35
C MET A 49 11.04 -5.21 15.63
N GLY A 50 12.15 -5.86 15.98
CA GLY A 50 12.28 -6.64 17.21
C GLY A 50 12.17 -5.80 18.49
N LYS A 51 12.32 -4.47 18.40
CA LYS A 51 12.14 -3.55 19.53
C LYS A 51 10.68 -3.07 19.69
N ILE A 52 9.85 -3.16 18.65
CA ILE A 52 8.48 -2.63 18.65
C ILE A 52 7.63 -3.19 19.81
N PRO A 53 7.57 -4.52 20.07
CA PRO A 53 6.78 -5.04 21.18
C PRO A 53 7.17 -4.44 22.54
N GLY A 54 8.46 -4.24 22.76
CA GLY A 54 8.98 -3.60 23.96
C GLY A 54 8.64 -2.10 24.04
N GLN A 55 8.67 -1.37 22.92
CA GLN A 55 8.27 0.03 22.88
C GLN A 55 6.77 0.22 23.15
N ILE A 56 5.91 -0.62 22.57
CA ILE A 56 4.46 -0.60 22.82
C ILE A 56 4.17 -0.91 24.30
N ALA A 57 4.85 -1.92 24.88
CA ALA A 57 4.69 -2.25 26.29
C ALA A 57 5.10 -1.11 27.24
N ASN A 58 6.08 -0.28 26.83
CA ASN A 58 6.58 0.83 27.63
C ASN A 58 5.71 2.10 27.54
N ASP A 59 5.08 2.35 26.38
CA ASP A 59 4.29 3.56 26.13
C ASP A 59 3.08 3.26 25.23
N LYS A 60 2.14 2.48 25.75
CA LYS A 60 1.00 1.98 24.97
C LYS A 60 0.12 3.09 24.42
N GLU A 61 -0.19 4.10 25.25
CA GLU A 61 -1.09 5.21 24.86
C GLU A 61 -0.57 6.00 23.65
N ARG A 62 0.76 6.05 23.46
CA ARG A 62 1.39 6.79 22.38
C ARG A 62 1.14 6.18 20.99
N TYR A 63 1.08 4.86 20.91
CA TYR A 63 1.03 4.13 19.64
C TYR A 63 -0.28 3.39 19.41
N THR A 64 -1.09 3.15 20.44
CA THR A 64 -2.32 2.36 20.28
C THR A 64 -3.42 3.15 19.59
N VAL A 65 -3.99 2.58 18.53
CA VAL A 65 -5.22 3.09 17.90
C VAL A 65 -6.32 3.20 18.97
N PRO A 66 -7.05 4.33 19.08
CA PRO A 66 -8.06 4.51 20.12
C PRO A 66 -9.12 3.40 20.11
N GLN A 67 -9.63 3.06 21.29
CA GLN A 67 -10.77 2.16 21.39
C GLN A 67 -12.04 2.89 20.93
N PHE A 68 -12.74 2.32 19.96
CA PHE A 68 -13.99 2.87 19.43
C PHE A 68 -15.22 2.29 20.12
N ASP A 69 -16.29 3.09 20.24
CA ASP A 69 -17.59 2.62 20.74
C ASP A 69 -18.38 1.94 19.62
N ALA A 70 -18.43 0.62 19.64
CA ALA A 70 -19.18 -0.19 18.67
C ALA A 70 -20.66 0.23 18.51
N SER A 71 -21.27 0.84 19.53
CA SER A 71 -22.68 1.26 19.48
C SER A 71 -22.92 2.51 18.64
N THR A 72 -21.89 3.33 18.40
CA THR A 72 -21.96 4.53 17.57
C THR A 72 -21.71 4.23 16.09
N ILE A 73 -21.15 3.06 15.78
CA ILE A 73 -20.74 2.70 14.42
C ILE A 73 -21.95 2.40 13.53
N LYS A 74 -22.01 3.11 12.41
CA LYS A 74 -23.01 2.97 11.36
C LYS A 74 -22.37 2.59 10.04
N ASN A 75 -23.11 1.86 9.21
CA ASN A 75 -22.76 1.71 7.80
C ASN A 75 -22.95 3.05 7.08
N ILE A 76 -22.21 3.32 6.00
CA ILE A 76 -22.44 4.49 5.14
C ILE A 76 -23.82 4.33 4.47
N PRO A 77 -24.80 5.22 4.74
CA PRO A 77 -26.18 5.01 4.27
C PRO A 77 -26.30 4.97 2.74
N SER A 78 -25.44 5.73 2.05
CA SER A 78 -25.39 5.84 0.59
C SER A 78 -24.57 4.74 -0.09
N ALA A 79 -23.84 3.90 0.66
CA ALA A 79 -23.08 2.77 0.13
C ALA A 79 -24.01 1.62 -0.26
N THR A 80 -24.83 1.87 -1.26
CA THR A 80 -25.70 0.89 -1.91
C THR A 80 -25.30 0.69 -3.35
N GLY A 81 -25.35 -0.55 -3.82
CA GLY A 81 -25.05 -0.93 -5.19
C GLY A 81 -25.95 -2.08 -5.64
N TYR A 82 -25.49 -2.83 -6.63
CA TYR A 82 -26.20 -4.00 -7.16
C TYR A 82 -25.27 -5.21 -7.18
N ASP A 83 -25.78 -6.36 -6.76
CA ASP A 83 -25.07 -7.63 -6.93
C ASP A 83 -25.06 -8.07 -8.41
N LYS A 84 -24.36 -9.17 -8.69
CA LYS A 84 -24.26 -9.76 -10.05
C LYS A 84 -25.61 -10.15 -10.66
N ASP A 85 -26.64 -10.34 -9.84
CA ASP A 85 -27.99 -10.75 -10.25
C ASP A 85 -28.92 -9.53 -10.38
N GLY A 86 -28.42 -8.31 -10.13
CA GLY A 86 -29.14 -7.05 -10.26
C GLY A 86 -29.98 -6.68 -9.03
N ASN A 87 -29.79 -7.34 -7.89
CA ASN A 87 -30.49 -6.99 -6.66
C ASN A 87 -29.78 -5.82 -5.96
N LYS A 88 -30.54 -4.89 -5.41
CA LYS A 88 -29.98 -3.80 -4.62
C LYS A 88 -29.42 -4.34 -3.30
N ILE A 89 -28.15 -4.03 -3.02
CA ILE A 89 -27.43 -4.46 -1.82
C ILE A 89 -26.76 -3.28 -1.11
N LYS A 90 -26.39 -3.48 0.15
CA LYS A 90 -25.41 -2.62 0.84
C LYS A 90 -24.02 -3.14 0.50
N LEU A 91 -23.13 -2.23 0.16
CA LEU A 91 -21.75 -2.54 -0.18
C LEU A 91 -20.90 -2.54 1.10
N ASP A 92 -19.85 -3.37 1.11
CA ASP A 92 -18.69 -3.10 1.95
C ASP A 92 -17.88 -1.97 1.31
N VAL A 93 -17.37 -1.03 2.13
CA VAL A 93 -16.47 0.05 1.72
C VAL A 93 -15.23 0.00 2.60
N TRP A 94 -14.04 -0.17 2.00
CA TRP A 94 -12.79 -0.34 2.75
C TRP A 94 -11.77 0.76 2.43
N ASP A 95 -10.60 0.42 1.89
CA ASP A 95 -9.53 1.37 1.60
C ASP A 95 -10.06 2.62 0.90
N THR A 96 -9.81 3.77 1.51
CA THR A 96 -10.31 5.06 1.06
C THR A 96 -9.21 6.11 1.05
N TRP A 97 -9.36 7.08 0.15
CA TRP A 97 -8.46 8.22 0.04
C TRP A 97 -9.23 9.47 -0.37
N PRO A 98 -8.93 10.64 0.23
CA PRO A 98 -9.56 11.88 -0.16
C PRO A 98 -9.05 12.35 -1.53
N LEU A 99 -9.82 13.22 -2.19
CA LEU A 99 -9.25 14.15 -3.15
C LEU A 99 -8.35 15.12 -2.40
N ALA A 100 -7.06 15.11 -2.72
CA ALA A 100 -6.06 15.96 -2.08
C ALA A 100 -5.59 17.10 -2.99
N ASN A 101 -5.05 18.16 -2.40
CA ASN A 101 -4.18 19.11 -3.08
C ASN A 101 -2.77 18.48 -3.24
N ALA A 102 -1.89 19.10 -4.02
CA ALA A 102 -0.54 18.60 -4.25
C ALA A 102 0.33 18.49 -2.97
N ASP A 103 -0.01 19.23 -1.91
CA ASP A 103 0.65 19.16 -0.60
C ASP A 103 0.07 18.06 0.33
N GLY A 104 -0.94 17.32 -0.14
CA GLY A 104 -1.62 16.25 0.58
C GLY A 104 -2.85 16.69 1.38
N THR A 105 -3.08 18.01 1.57
CA THR A 105 -4.27 18.49 2.30
C THR A 105 -5.55 18.19 1.53
N VAL A 106 -6.70 18.09 2.20
CA VAL A 106 -7.98 17.80 1.52
C VAL A 106 -8.35 18.94 0.58
N ALA A 107 -8.64 18.60 -0.68
CA ALA A 107 -9.06 19.58 -1.67
C ALA A 107 -10.52 20.03 -1.44
N ASP A 108 -10.80 21.30 -1.72
CA ASP A 108 -12.16 21.81 -1.82
C ASP A 108 -12.62 21.78 -3.28
N TYR A 109 -13.43 20.76 -3.64
CA TYR A 109 -14.02 20.67 -4.96
C TYR A 109 -15.39 21.36 -4.98
N LYS A 110 -15.41 22.67 -5.26
CA LYS A 110 -16.65 23.47 -5.42
C LYS A 110 -17.58 23.39 -4.20
N GLY A 111 -17.03 23.42 -2.99
CA GLY A 111 -17.74 23.32 -1.72
C GLY A 111 -18.04 21.89 -1.27
N TYR A 112 -17.32 20.90 -1.79
CA TYR A 112 -17.47 19.49 -1.44
C TYR A 112 -16.12 18.87 -1.05
N ASP A 113 -16.17 18.01 -0.04
CA ASP A 113 -15.13 17.03 0.20
C ASP A 113 -15.46 15.78 -0.62
N ILE A 114 -14.45 15.20 -1.27
CA ILE A 114 -14.58 14.00 -2.09
C ILE A 114 -13.65 12.92 -1.53
N VAL A 115 -14.16 11.70 -1.45
CA VAL A 115 -13.42 10.49 -1.08
C VAL A 115 -13.65 9.43 -2.14
N PHE A 116 -12.58 8.79 -2.57
CA PHE A 116 -12.64 7.55 -3.34
C PHE A 116 -12.50 6.38 -2.37
N GLY A 117 -13.23 5.31 -2.63
CA GLY A 117 -13.17 4.11 -1.80
C GLY A 117 -13.37 2.86 -2.62
N LEU A 118 -12.64 1.81 -2.24
CA LEU A 118 -12.92 0.46 -2.72
C LEU A 118 -14.25 0.00 -2.13
N ALA A 119 -15.15 -0.48 -2.99
CA ALA A 119 -16.41 -1.04 -2.55
C ALA A 119 -16.90 -2.18 -3.45
N GLY A 120 -17.68 -3.08 -2.84
CA GLY A 120 -18.15 -4.29 -3.50
C GLY A 120 -19.20 -5.07 -2.72
N ASP A 121 -19.74 -6.11 -3.35
CA ASP A 121 -20.62 -7.08 -2.73
C ASP A 121 -19.89 -7.83 -1.60
N PRO A 122 -20.37 -7.76 -0.34
CA PRO A 122 -19.79 -8.50 0.79
C PRO A 122 -19.70 -10.02 0.57
N LYS A 123 -20.44 -10.57 -0.39
CA LYS A 123 -20.44 -12.01 -0.72
C LYS A 123 -19.42 -12.39 -1.80
N ASP A 124 -18.85 -11.42 -2.50
CA ASP A 124 -17.85 -11.65 -3.55
C ASP A 124 -16.54 -10.92 -3.21
N ALA A 125 -15.56 -11.68 -2.72
CA ALA A 125 -14.26 -11.14 -2.35
C ALA A 125 -13.51 -10.47 -3.53
N ASN A 126 -13.89 -10.80 -4.78
CA ASN A 126 -13.30 -10.27 -5.99
C ASN A 126 -14.10 -9.10 -6.60
N ASP A 127 -15.29 -8.77 -6.09
CA ASP A 127 -15.98 -7.55 -6.51
C ASP A 127 -15.31 -6.35 -5.86
N THR A 128 -14.36 -5.76 -6.57
CA THR A 128 -13.61 -4.60 -6.11
C THR A 128 -13.64 -3.53 -7.19
N SER A 129 -14.45 -2.50 -6.94
CA SER A 129 -14.55 -1.31 -7.81
C SER A 129 -14.29 -0.04 -7.02
N ILE A 130 -13.80 1.01 -7.68
CA ILE A 130 -13.64 2.33 -7.07
C ILE A 130 -14.96 3.08 -7.18
N TYR A 131 -15.50 3.46 -6.04
CA TYR A 131 -16.65 4.35 -5.92
C TYR A 131 -16.19 5.74 -5.48
N MET A 132 -16.95 6.77 -5.89
CA MET A 132 -16.74 8.14 -5.42
C MET A 132 -17.84 8.53 -4.43
N PHE A 133 -17.45 8.86 -3.21
CA PHE A 133 -18.29 9.43 -2.17
C PHE A 133 -18.01 10.92 -2.02
N TYR A 134 -19.02 11.70 -1.65
CA TYR A 134 -18.85 13.13 -1.46
C TYR A 134 -19.82 13.67 -0.42
N LYS A 135 -19.42 14.75 0.26
CA LYS A 135 -20.27 15.50 1.19
C LYS A 135 -20.02 16.99 1.06
N LYS A 136 -20.94 17.81 1.58
CA LYS A 136 -20.70 19.24 1.66
C LYS A 136 -19.55 19.52 2.62
N LYS A 137 -18.67 20.44 2.24
CA LYS A 137 -17.54 20.83 3.10
C LYS A 137 -18.06 21.34 4.45
N GLY A 138 -17.41 20.90 5.52
CA GLY A 138 -17.80 21.20 6.90
C GLY A 138 -18.92 20.35 7.48
N ASP A 139 -19.61 19.50 6.70
CA ASP A 139 -20.49 18.49 7.28
C ASP A 139 -19.65 17.33 7.80
N GLU A 140 -19.77 16.95 9.06
CA GLU A 140 -18.95 15.91 9.68
C GLU A 140 -19.73 14.58 9.80
N SER A 141 -21.04 14.57 9.53
CA SER A 141 -21.87 13.38 9.73
C SER A 141 -21.62 12.30 8.68
N ILE A 142 -21.56 11.04 9.12
CA ILE A 142 -21.57 9.89 8.20
C ILE A 142 -22.81 9.87 7.27
N GLU A 143 -23.93 10.43 7.73
CA GLU A 143 -25.18 10.50 6.96
C GLU A 143 -25.09 11.46 5.77
N ALA A 144 -24.13 12.39 5.78
CA ALA A 144 -23.95 13.39 4.74
C ALA A 144 -23.21 12.86 3.51
N TRP A 145 -22.46 11.77 3.66
CA TRP A 145 -21.79 11.11 2.54
C TRP A 145 -22.82 10.59 1.54
N LYS A 146 -22.81 11.18 0.35
CA LYS A 146 -23.51 10.69 -0.84
C LYS A 146 -22.58 9.82 -1.65
N ASN A 147 -23.16 8.95 -2.47
CA ASN A 147 -22.43 8.05 -3.36
C ASN A 147 -22.73 8.42 -4.82
N ALA A 148 -21.71 8.83 -5.57
CA ALA A 148 -21.80 9.18 -6.98
C ALA A 148 -21.69 7.96 -7.93
N GLY A 149 -21.51 6.75 -7.37
CA GLY A 149 -21.41 5.49 -8.10
C GLY A 149 -19.98 5.07 -8.43
N LYS A 150 -19.86 3.99 -9.22
CA LYS A 150 -18.57 3.50 -9.73
C LYS A 150 -17.93 4.54 -10.65
N VAL A 151 -16.67 4.87 -10.43
CA VAL A 151 -15.93 5.86 -11.24
C VAL A 151 -15.87 5.45 -12.72
N PHE A 152 -15.69 4.15 -12.98
CA PHE A 152 -15.49 3.63 -14.33
C PHE A 152 -16.75 3.00 -14.95
N ALA A 153 -17.95 3.28 -14.42
CA ALA A 153 -19.21 2.71 -14.91
C ALA A 153 -19.43 2.94 -16.43
N ASN A 154 -19.02 4.11 -16.92
CA ASN A 154 -19.17 4.53 -18.32
C ASN A 154 -17.83 4.63 -19.05
N ASP A 155 -16.77 4.02 -18.50
CA ASP A 155 -15.44 4.08 -19.09
C ASP A 155 -15.38 3.46 -20.50
N LYS A 156 -14.57 4.07 -21.36
CA LYS A 156 -14.28 3.60 -22.71
C LYS A 156 -12.79 3.31 -22.78
N ILE A 157 -12.44 2.08 -22.38
CA ILE A 157 -11.06 1.60 -22.37
C ILE A 157 -10.40 1.85 -23.72
N ASN A 158 -9.25 2.52 -23.70
CA ASN A 158 -8.42 2.68 -24.89
C ASN A 158 -7.91 1.30 -25.33
N PRO A 159 -8.28 0.81 -26.53
CA PRO A 159 -7.89 -0.52 -26.99
C PRO A 159 -6.38 -0.66 -27.21
N ASN A 160 -5.65 0.46 -27.31
CA ASN A 160 -4.20 0.49 -27.43
C ASN A 160 -3.48 0.49 -26.09
N ASP A 161 -4.19 0.63 -24.97
CA ASP A 161 -3.59 0.45 -23.66
C ASP A 161 -3.23 -1.03 -23.46
N PRO A 162 -1.97 -1.35 -23.11
CA PRO A 162 -1.51 -2.73 -23.04
C PRO A 162 -2.13 -3.54 -21.89
N HIS A 163 -2.60 -2.89 -20.81
CA HIS A 163 -3.02 -3.57 -19.57
C HIS A 163 -4.51 -3.38 -19.25
N LEU A 164 -5.10 -2.23 -19.58
CA LEU A 164 -6.49 -1.93 -19.21
C LEU A 164 -7.53 -2.90 -19.79
N LYS A 165 -7.27 -3.44 -20.98
CA LYS A 165 -8.16 -4.43 -21.63
C LYS A 165 -8.36 -5.72 -20.81
N ASN A 166 -7.44 -6.02 -19.90
CA ASN A 166 -7.47 -7.21 -19.05
C ASN A 166 -7.88 -6.89 -17.61
N LYS A 167 -8.25 -5.64 -17.30
CA LYS A 167 -8.69 -5.22 -15.97
C LYS A 167 -9.83 -6.12 -15.45
N ASP A 168 -9.66 -6.63 -14.24
CA ASP A 168 -10.65 -7.41 -13.50
C ASP A 168 -11.13 -6.64 -12.26
N GLN A 169 -10.20 -6.02 -11.54
CA GLN A 169 -10.45 -5.29 -10.31
C GLN A 169 -9.79 -3.92 -10.32
N GLU A 170 -10.36 -2.98 -9.57
CA GLU A 170 -9.84 -1.62 -9.38
C GLU A 170 -9.41 -1.47 -7.92
N TRP A 171 -8.12 -1.49 -7.67
CA TRP A 171 -7.53 -1.44 -6.33
C TRP A 171 -7.04 -0.02 -5.99
N SER A 172 -6.59 0.15 -4.75
CA SER A 172 -6.32 1.45 -4.11
C SER A 172 -5.30 2.34 -4.83
N GLY A 173 -5.26 3.61 -4.43
CA GLY A 173 -4.31 4.61 -4.90
C GLY A 173 -4.54 5.98 -4.24
N SER A 174 -4.49 7.04 -5.04
CA SER A 174 -4.63 8.43 -4.58
C SER A 174 -5.38 9.29 -5.61
N ALA A 175 -5.87 10.44 -5.19
CA ALA A 175 -6.51 11.40 -6.09
C ALA A 175 -6.02 12.82 -5.78
N VAL A 176 -5.68 13.57 -6.81
CA VAL A 176 -5.20 14.95 -6.70
C VAL A 176 -6.07 15.90 -7.52
N MET A 177 -6.36 17.07 -6.96
CA MET A 177 -6.91 18.20 -7.70
C MET A 177 -5.74 18.95 -8.35
N THR A 178 -5.68 18.97 -9.68
CA THR A 178 -4.62 19.67 -10.41
C THR A 178 -4.76 21.19 -10.25
N GLU A 179 -3.72 21.95 -10.61
CA GLU A 179 -3.78 23.42 -10.60
C GLU A 179 -4.89 23.98 -11.51
N GLU A 180 -5.23 23.26 -12.58
CA GLU A 180 -6.34 23.58 -13.49
C GLU A 180 -7.72 23.23 -12.93
N GLY A 181 -7.80 22.63 -11.74
CA GLY A 181 -9.04 22.20 -11.09
C GLY A 181 -9.58 20.87 -11.64
N GLU A 182 -8.75 20.10 -12.33
CA GLU A 182 -9.10 18.75 -12.79
C GLU A 182 -8.90 17.73 -11.68
N LEU A 183 -9.70 16.66 -11.74
CA LEU A 183 -9.70 15.61 -10.75
C LEU A 183 -8.93 14.41 -11.31
N ARG A 184 -7.67 14.25 -10.90
CA ARG A 184 -6.75 13.25 -11.41
C ARG A 184 -6.66 12.08 -10.44
N LEU A 185 -7.13 10.92 -10.86
CA LEU A 185 -7.09 9.67 -10.09
C LEU A 185 -5.87 8.84 -10.49
N PHE A 186 -5.19 8.27 -9.50
CA PHE A 186 -4.21 7.21 -9.63
C PHE A 186 -4.70 6.00 -8.86
N TYR A 187 -4.62 4.82 -9.46
CA TYR A 187 -5.14 3.61 -8.84
C TYR A 187 -4.42 2.38 -9.40
N THR A 188 -4.75 1.22 -8.83
CA THR A 188 -4.16 -0.04 -9.23
C THR A 188 -5.12 -0.82 -10.13
N ASN A 189 -4.72 -1.06 -11.38
CA ASN A 189 -5.39 -2.00 -12.26
C ASN A 189 -4.91 -3.42 -11.93
N ARG A 190 -5.81 -4.28 -11.45
CA ARG A 190 -5.51 -5.69 -11.19
C ARG A 190 -6.16 -6.60 -12.24
N SER A 191 -5.37 -7.52 -12.77
CA SER A 191 -5.75 -8.52 -13.77
C SER A 191 -5.58 -9.93 -13.18
N ASP A 192 -6.67 -10.54 -12.72
CA ASP A 192 -6.65 -11.92 -12.21
C ASP A 192 -6.41 -12.92 -13.36
N ARG A 193 -6.75 -12.52 -14.59
CA ARG A 193 -6.42 -13.26 -15.83
C ARG A 193 -4.92 -13.33 -16.14
N GLU A 194 -4.13 -12.44 -15.55
CA GLU A 194 -2.68 -12.38 -15.71
C GLU A 194 -1.97 -12.63 -14.38
N ALA A 195 -2.38 -13.71 -13.69
CA ALA A 195 -1.79 -14.16 -12.42
C ALA A 195 -1.85 -13.11 -11.29
N GLY A 196 -2.85 -12.21 -11.33
CA GLY A 196 -2.98 -11.13 -10.35
C GLY A 196 -2.05 -9.96 -10.62
N LYS A 197 -1.61 -9.76 -11.87
CA LYS A 197 -0.81 -8.61 -12.31
C LYS A 197 -1.43 -7.32 -11.78
N GLN A 198 -0.61 -6.50 -11.13
CA GLN A 198 -0.95 -5.16 -10.67
C GLN A 198 -0.23 -4.14 -11.57
N THR A 199 -0.89 -3.05 -11.90
CA THR A 199 -0.35 -2.01 -12.79
C THR A 199 -0.81 -0.64 -12.31
N LEU A 200 0.16 0.25 -12.09
CA LEU A 200 -0.13 1.65 -11.72
C LEU A 200 -0.84 2.32 -12.89
N THR A 201 -1.98 2.93 -12.63
CA THR A 201 -2.92 3.41 -13.67
C THR A 201 -3.45 4.78 -13.29
N THR A 202 -3.77 5.62 -14.28
CA THR A 202 -4.39 6.93 -14.06
C THR A 202 -5.57 7.20 -14.98
N ALA A 203 -6.48 8.05 -14.51
CA ALA A 203 -7.52 8.66 -15.32
C ALA A 203 -7.90 10.05 -14.78
N GLN A 204 -8.39 10.92 -15.64
CA GLN A 204 -9.11 12.13 -15.24
C GLN A 204 -10.59 11.79 -15.03
N VAL A 205 -11.12 12.12 -13.84
CA VAL A 205 -12.52 11.89 -13.49
C VAL A 205 -13.33 13.13 -13.87
N ASN A 206 -14.26 12.98 -14.80
CA ASN A 206 -15.11 14.07 -15.28
C ASN A 206 -16.39 14.12 -14.45
N LEU A 207 -16.58 15.26 -13.76
CA LEU A 207 -17.73 15.49 -12.90
C LEU A 207 -18.61 16.62 -13.42
N SER A 208 -19.92 16.42 -13.29
CA SER A 208 -20.93 17.47 -13.43
C SER A 208 -21.68 17.69 -12.13
N GLN A 209 -22.35 18.84 -12.04
CA GLN A 209 -23.33 19.14 -11.01
C GLN A 209 -24.65 19.53 -11.70
N PRO A 210 -25.55 18.57 -11.97
CA PRO A 210 -26.86 18.84 -12.56
C PRO A 210 -27.71 19.78 -11.69
N GLU A 211 -28.86 20.25 -12.21
CA GLU A 211 -29.78 21.14 -11.48
C GLU A 211 -30.29 20.56 -10.14
N SER A 212 -30.16 19.25 -9.93
CA SER A 212 -30.40 18.58 -8.63
C SER A 212 -29.43 19.03 -7.53
N GLY A 213 -28.31 19.66 -7.87
CA GLY A 213 -27.27 20.10 -6.95
C GLY A 213 -26.34 19.00 -6.46
N GLU A 214 -26.46 17.78 -7.00
CA GLU A 214 -25.64 16.61 -6.65
C GLU A 214 -24.44 16.46 -7.58
N LEU A 215 -23.31 15.95 -7.07
CA LEU A 215 -22.18 15.61 -7.93
C LEU A 215 -22.45 14.29 -8.65
N GLN A 216 -22.14 14.24 -9.94
CA GLN A 216 -22.29 13.07 -10.79
C GLN A 216 -20.98 12.77 -11.53
N VAL A 217 -20.61 11.49 -11.59
CA VAL A 217 -19.55 11.02 -12.49
C VAL A 217 -20.10 10.86 -13.90
N ASP A 218 -19.62 11.68 -14.84
CA ASP A 218 -20.02 11.60 -16.25
C ASP A 218 -19.24 10.49 -16.99
N GLY A 219 -18.01 10.23 -16.53
CA GLY A 219 -17.10 9.23 -17.07
C GLY A 219 -15.65 9.64 -16.82
N VAL A 220 -14.72 9.01 -17.53
CA VAL A 220 -13.30 9.31 -17.43
C VAL A 220 -12.70 9.68 -18.79
N SER A 221 -11.61 10.43 -18.74
CA SER A 221 -10.76 10.76 -19.88
C SER A 221 -9.30 10.50 -19.53
N ASP A 222 -8.42 10.50 -20.54
CA ASP A 222 -6.98 10.27 -20.36
C ASP A 222 -6.66 9.03 -19.50
N HIS A 223 -7.45 7.97 -19.71
CA HIS A 223 -7.36 6.71 -18.97
C HIS A 223 -6.25 5.83 -19.57
N LYS A 224 -5.20 5.58 -18.78
CA LYS A 224 -3.98 4.90 -19.23
C LYS A 224 -3.21 4.24 -18.09
N SER A 225 -2.53 3.15 -18.43
CA SER A 225 -1.52 2.50 -17.59
C SER A 225 -0.22 3.30 -17.58
N ILE A 226 0.48 3.29 -16.46
CA ILE A 226 1.72 4.04 -16.22
C ILE A 226 2.91 3.08 -16.09
N PHE A 227 2.84 2.12 -15.18
CA PHE A 227 4.00 1.31 -14.79
C PHE A 227 3.58 -0.07 -14.28
N ASP A 228 4.29 -1.12 -14.73
CA ASP A 228 4.03 -2.53 -14.38
C ASP A 228 5.28 -3.29 -13.86
N GLY A 229 6.28 -2.54 -13.39
CA GLY A 229 7.57 -3.06 -12.91
C GLY A 229 8.65 -3.07 -14.01
N ASP A 230 9.91 -2.91 -13.63
CA ASP A 230 11.05 -2.87 -14.58
C ASP A 230 12.00 -4.08 -14.44
N GLY A 231 11.87 -4.88 -13.38
CA GLY A 231 12.63 -6.08 -13.08
C GLY A 231 14.01 -5.83 -12.48
N GLU A 232 14.54 -4.62 -12.66
CA GLU A 232 15.82 -4.16 -12.09
C GLU A 232 15.60 -3.47 -10.75
N LEU A 233 14.74 -2.44 -10.67
CA LEU A 233 14.46 -1.73 -9.43
C LEU A 233 13.24 -2.30 -8.69
N TYR A 234 12.24 -2.76 -9.43
CA TYR A 234 10.97 -3.28 -8.92
C TYR A 234 10.60 -4.60 -9.60
N GLN A 235 10.12 -5.56 -8.81
CA GLN A 235 9.71 -6.88 -9.29
C GLN A 235 8.60 -6.76 -10.35
N THR A 236 8.65 -7.62 -11.37
CA THR A 236 7.60 -7.77 -12.38
C THR A 236 6.75 -9.00 -12.11
N ILE A 237 5.52 -9.01 -12.63
CA ILE A 237 4.68 -10.21 -12.60
C ILE A 237 5.34 -11.41 -13.30
N SER A 238 6.18 -11.17 -14.32
CA SER A 238 6.92 -12.24 -15.00
C SER A 238 7.92 -12.91 -14.07
N GLN A 239 8.68 -12.14 -13.30
CA GLN A 239 9.61 -12.71 -12.31
C GLN A 239 8.87 -13.50 -11.22
N PHE A 240 7.74 -12.99 -10.74
CA PHE A 240 6.88 -13.71 -9.79
C PHE A 240 6.40 -15.06 -10.35
N VAL A 241 5.86 -15.06 -11.57
CA VAL A 241 5.37 -16.29 -12.22
C VAL A 241 6.51 -17.27 -12.49
N GLU A 242 7.67 -16.79 -12.95
CA GLU A 242 8.87 -17.61 -13.17
C GLU A 242 9.41 -18.24 -11.88
N ALA A 243 9.24 -17.57 -10.73
CA ALA A 243 9.57 -18.08 -9.41
C ALA A 243 8.54 -19.10 -8.85
N GLY A 244 7.46 -19.38 -9.58
CA GLY A 244 6.40 -20.32 -9.19
C GLY A 244 5.08 -19.66 -8.81
N GLY A 245 4.97 -18.33 -8.91
CA GLY A 245 3.76 -17.57 -8.60
C GLY A 245 3.25 -17.85 -7.18
N ASN A 246 1.93 -17.89 -7.01
CA ASN A 246 1.30 -18.12 -5.70
C ASN A 246 1.73 -19.45 -5.04
N GLU A 247 2.10 -20.48 -5.81
CA GLU A 247 2.53 -21.78 -5.27
C GLU A 247 3.91 -21.72 -4.59
N SER A 248 4.70 -20.68 -4.89
CA SER A 248 6.00 -20.47 -4.27
C SER A 248 5.91 -19.95 -2.82
N GLY A 249 4.74 -19.41 -2.44
CA GLY A 249 4.54 -18.67 -1.19
C GLY A 249 4.96 -17.20 -1.24
N ASP A 250 5.43 -16.72 -2.40
CA ASP A 250 5.80 -15.33 -2.66
C ASP A 250 4.58 -14.41 -2.78
N ASN A 251 4.76 -13.10 -2.58
CA ASN A 251 3.69 -12.12 -2.68
C ASN A 251 4.07 -10.94 -3.60
N HIS A 252 3.62 -11.00 -4.85
CA HIS A 252 3.83 -9.90 -5.80
C HIS A 252 2.89 -8.70 -5.53
N THR A 253 3.50 -7.53 -5.40
CA THR A 253 2.84 -6.25 -5.15
C THR A 253 3.35 -5.18 -6.12
N LEU A 254 2.43 -4.37 -6.65
CA LEU A 254 2.72 -3.16 -7.42
C LEU A 254 1.48 -2.26 -7.43
N ARG A 255 1.19 -1.63 -6.29
CA ARG A 255 -0.11 -1.01 -6.02
C ARG A 255 -0.03 0.25 -5.18
N ASP A 256 -1.19 0.81 -4.88
CA ASP A 256 -1.40 1.95 -4.00
C ASP A 256 -0.58 3.21 -4.41
N PRO A 257 -0.63 3.65 -5.68
CA PRO A 257 0.12 4.82 -6.12
C PRO A 257 -0.37 6.10 -5.42
N HIS A 258 0.52 6.72 -4.66
CA HIS A 258 0.36 7.98 -3.97
C HIS A 258 1.08 9.11 -4.73
N TYR A 259 0.32 10.12 -5.16
CA TYR A 259 0.85 11.26 -5.91
C TYR A 259 1.49 12.32 -5.01
N ILE A 260 2.67 12.82 -5.41
CA ILE A 260 3.32 13.99 -4.79
C ILE A 260 3.99 14.87 -5.85
N GLU A 261 4.23 16.13 -5.47
CA GLU A 261 5.08 17.04 -6.23
C GLU A 261 6.24 17.58 -5.39
N GLU A 262 7.40 17.75 -6.01
CA GLU A 262 8.55 18.40 -5.39
C GLU A 262 9.35 19.14 -6.48
N ASN A 263 9.57 20.44 -6.27
CA ASN A 263 10.33 21.31 -7.19
C ASN A 263 9.85 21.25 -8.65
N GLY A 264 8.52 21.23 -8.86
CA GLY A 264 7.89 21.19 -10.19
C GLY A 264 7.99 19.84 -10.90
N LYS A 265 8.38 18.77 -10.19
CA LYS A 265 8.35 17.40 -10.70
C LYS A 265 7.24 16.61 -10.00
N LYS A 266 6.64 15.71 -10.76
CA LYS A 266 5.52 14.86 -10.34
C LYS A 266 6.02 13.45 -10.11
N TYR A 267 5.57 12.82 -9.02
CA TYR A 267 5.98 11.47 -8.65
C TYR A 267 4.78 10.62 -8.22
N LEU A 268 4.93 9.31 -8.37
CA LEU A 268 4.11 8.33 -7.67
C LEU A 268 4.99 7.55 -6.71
N VAL A 269 4.58 7.46 -5.45
CA VAL A 269 5.13 6.55 -4.45
C VAL A 269 4.16 5.39 -4.27
N PHE A 270 4.63 4.15 -4.28
CA PHE A 270 3.75 2.97 -4.41
C PHE A 270 4.29 1.78 -3.62
N GLU A 271 3.41 0.85 -3.26
CA GLU A 271 3.79 -0.45 -2.73
C GLU A 271 4.34 -1.31 -3.87
N ALA A 272 5.48 -1.97 -3.63
CA ALA A 272 6.14 -2.84 -4.58
C ALA A 272 6.96 -3.93 -3.86
N ASN A 273 7.66 -4.76 -4.63
CA ASN A 273 8.76 -5.61 -4.16
C ASN A 273 10.06 -5.18 -4.86
N THR A 274 11.21 -5.39 -4.22
CA THR A 274 12.52 -5.05 -4.81
C THR A 274 12.78 -5.82 -6.11
N GLY A 275 13.50 -5.20 -7.04
CA GLY A 275 14.02 -5.83 -8.24
C GLY A 275 15.45 -6.38 -8.06
N THR A 276 16.02 -6.87 -9.15
CA THR A 276 17.31 -7.58 -9.14
C THR A 276 18.50 -6.72 -8.71
N GLU A 277 18.42 -5.40 -8.85
CA GLU A 277 19.50 -4.44 -8.53
C GLU A 277 19.32 -3.71 -7.19
N THR A 278 18.16 -3.86 -6.53
CA THR A 278 17.81 -3.14 -5.29
C THR A 278 17.70 -4.05 -4.08
N GLY A 279 18.31 -5.25 -4.15
CA GLY A 279 18.31 -6.21 -3.05
C GLY A 279 17.15 -7.20 -3.18
N TYR A 280 17.24 -8.07 -4.19
CA TYR A 280 16.20 -9.05 -4.51
C TYR A 280 16.00 -10.12 -3.43
N GLN A 281 14.82 -10.73 -3.43
CA GLN A 281 14.52 -11.92 -2.64
C GLN A 281 15.43 -13.12 -3.00
N GLY A 282 15.56 -14.06 -2.07
CA GLY A 282 16.30 -15.30 -2.23
C GLY A 282 17.12 -15.64 -0.99
N GLU A 283 17.73 -16.82 -0.97
CA GLU A 283 18.53 -17.29 0.18
C GLU A 283 19.70 -16.34 0.52
N GLU A 284 20.31 -15.70 -0.48
CA GLU A 284 21.39 -14.73 -0.26
C GLU A 284 20.96 -13.50 0.56
N SER A 285 19.67 -13.15 0.52
CA SER A 285 19.13 -11.99 1.25
C SER A 285 19.33 -12.15 2.77
N LEU A 286 19.23 -13.38 3.29
CA LEU A 286 19.41 -13.68 4.71
C LEU A 286 20.84 -13.41 5.21
N PHE A 287 21.80 -13.24 4.31
CA PHE A 287 23.21 -13.01 4.62
C PHE A 287 23.63 -11.54 4.43
N ASN A 288 22.67 -10.64 4.18
CA ASN A 288 22.95 -9.20 4.11
C ASN A 288 22.67 -8.53 5.45
N ARG A 289 23.75 -8.15 6.16
CA ARG A 289 23.69 -7.50 7.47
C ARG A 289 22.88 -6.19 7.46
N ALA A 290 22.76 -5.51 6.33
CA ALA A 290 21.99 -4.27 6.22
C ALA A 290 20.51 -4.46 6.60
N TYR A 291 19.93 -5.64 6.34
CA TYR A 291 18.53 -5.94 6.64
C TYR A 291 18.27 -6.25 8.12
N TYR A 292 19.32 -6.55 8.87
CA TYR A 292 19.22 -6.86 10.30
C TYR A 292 19.35 -5.61 11.15
N GLY A 293 20.14 -4.62 10.71
CA GLY A 293 20.49 -3.48 11.55
C GLY A 293 21.49 -3.85 12.65
N GLY A 294 21.63 -2.96 13.62
CA GLY A 294 22.35 -3.23 14.87
C GLY A 294 23.81 -3.63 14.79
N SER A 295 24.25 -4.24 15.88
CA SER A 295 25.62 -4.73 16.04
C SER A 295 25.87 -6.00 15.22
N LYS A 296 27.14 -6.34 15.01
CA LYS A 296 27.49 -7.60 14.36
C LYS A 296 27.02 -8.83 15.18
N SER A 297 27.05 -8.75 16.51
CA SER A 297 26.56 -9.82 17.40
C SER A 297 25.06 -10.05 17.19
N PHE A 298 24.29 -8.97 17.12
CA PHE A 298 22.85 -9.05 16.87
C PHE A 298 22.57 -9.75 15.54
N TYR A 299 23.25 -9.34 14.45
CA TYR A 299 23.12 -9.99 13.14
C TYR A 299 23.43 -11.48 13.20
N GLU A 300 24.53 -11.89 13.83
CA GLU A 300 24.93 -13.31 13.91
C GLU A 300 23.91 -14.14 14.69
N GLU A 301 23.42 -13.63 15.82
CA GLU A 301 22.41 -14.28 16.67
C GLU A 301 21.05 -14.38 15.96
N GLU A 302 20.56 -13.27 15.42
CA GLU A 302 19.27 -13.18 14.75
C GLU A 302 19.24 -14.01 13.46
N LYS A 303 20.31 -13.95 12.65
CA LYS A 303 20.43 -14.83 11.47
C LYS A 303 20.43 -16.30 11.89
N ALA A 304 21.21 -16.67 12.90
CA ALA A 304 21.25 -18.06 13.36
C ALA A 304 19.87 -18.54 13.84
N LYS A 305 19.10 -17.68 14.50
CA LYS A 305 17.73 -17.98 14.90
C LYS A 305 16.82 -18.16 13.68
N LEU A 306 16.83 -17.20 12.76
CA LEU A 306 15.99 -17.22 11.55
C LEU A 306 16.27 -18.45 10.68
N MET A 307 17.54 -18.80 10.47
CA MET A 307 17.95 -19.96 9.68
C MET A 307 17.47 -21.29 10.25
N ASN A 308 17.21 -21.36 11.55
CA ASN A 308 16.69 -22.55 12.25
C ASN A 308 15.17 -22.46 12.53
N SER A 309 14.49 -21.45 12.01
CA SER A 309 13.06 -21.21 12.23
C SER A 309 12.19 -21.73 11.07
N GLU A 310 10.90 -21.90 11.31
CA GLU A 310 9.91 -22.18 10.26
C GLU A 310 9.71 -21.00 9.29
N ASN A 311 10.09 -19.78 9.72
CA ASN A 311 9.98 -18.55 8.94
C ASN A 311 11.14 -18.35 7.95
N LYS A 312 12.15 -19.25 7.91
CA LYS A 312 13.28 -19.11 6.99
C LYS A 312 12.80 -18.83 5.57
N LYS A 313 11.90 -19.68 5.04
CA LYS A 313 11.44 -19.56 3.66
C LYS A 313 10.66 -18.27 3.41
N THR A 314 9.78 -17.88 4.33
CA THR A 314 9.04 -16.61 4.26
C THR A 314 9.99 -15.43 4.24
N ALA A 315 11.05 -15.44 5.05
CA ALA A 315 12.04 -14.37 5.08
C ALA A 315 12.95 -14.35 3.83
N GLU A 316 13.21 -15.50 3.20
CA GLU A 316 13.91 -15.52 1.90
C GLU A 316 13.10 -14.81 0.82
N LEU A 317 11.76 -14.93 0.87
CA LEU A 317 10.85 -14.35 -0.12
C LEU A 317 10.58 -12.87 0.17
N ALA A 318 10.44 -12.49 1.44
CA ALA A 318 10.13 -11.14 1.88
C ALA A 318 11.08 -10.07 1.33
N ASN A 319 10.59 -9.24 0.42
CA ASN A 319 11.33 -8.14 -0.19
C ASN A 319 10.44 -6.92 -0.55
N GLY A 320 9.43 -6.62 0.28
CA GLY A 320 8.57 -5.44 0.11
C GLY A 320 9.35 -4.13 0.02
N ALA A 321 8.80 -3.16 -0.71
CA ALA A 321 9.43 -1.90 -1.07
C ALA A 321 8.41 -0.74 -1.19
N MET A 322 8.78 0.43 -0.67
CA MET A 322 8.13 1.71 -0.99
C MET A 322 8.80 2.28 -2.23
N GLY A 323 8.24 2.01 -3.40
CA GLY A 323 8.76 2.46 -4.68
C GLY A 323 8.47 3.93 -4.98
N ILE A 324 9.24 4.50 -5.90
CA ILE A 324 9.03 5.85 -6.43
C ILE A 324 9.38 5.92 -7.92
N ILE A 325 8.50 6.54 -8.70
CA ILE A 325 8.70 6.85 -10.12
C ILE A 325 8.45 8.33 -10.36
N GLU A 326 9.23 8.95 -11.26
CA GLU A 326 8.92 10.27 -11.80
C GLU A 326 7.95 10.08 -12.98
N ILE A 327 6.94 10.95 -13.07
CA ILE A 327 5.99 11.00 -14.19
C ILE A 327 6.08 12.35 -14.91
N ASN A 328 5.70 12.36 -16.18
CA ASN A 328 5.66 13.57 -17.00
C ASN A 328 4.46 14.44 -16.61
N ASP A 329 4.40 15.68 -17.14
CA ASP A 329 3.29 16.60 -16.88
C ASP A 329 1.95 16.05 -17.38
N ASP A 330 1.98 15.21 -18.42
CA ASP A 330 0.84 14.48 -18.96
C ASP A 330 0.55 13.16 -18.21
N PHE A 331 1.19 12.94 -17.06
CA PHE A 331 1.02 11.77 -16.20
C PHE A 331 1.45 10.43 -16.81
N THR A 332 2.26 10.45 -17.88
CA THR A 332 2.92 9.24 -18.40
C THR A 332 4.20 8.92 -17.63
N PHE A 333 4.63 7.65 -17.63
CA PHE A 333 5.89 7.24 -17.01
C PHE A 333 7.08 7.99 -17.60
N LYS A 334 7.98 8.46 -16.73
CA LYS A 334 9.22 9.12 -17.14
C LYS A 334 10.45 8.30 -16.78
N LYS A 335 10.57 7.89 -15.51
CA LYS A 335 11.68 7.06 -15.03
C LYS A 335 11.34 6.43 -13.68
N ALA A 336 11.91 5.26 -13.42
CA ALA A 336 11.94 4.66 -12.10
C ALA A 336 13.12 5.24 -11.28
N GLU A 337 12.90 5.45 -9.98
CA GLU A 337 13.96 5.78 -9.02
C GLU A 337 14.11 4.61 -8.03
N LYS A 338 15.19 4.63 -7.23
CA LYS A 338 15.39 3.60 -6.20
C LYS A 338 14.28 3.64 -5.16
N PRO A 339 13.91 2.51 -4.54
CA PRO A 339 12.95 2.50 -3.45
C PRO A 339 13.34 3.48 -2.33
N LEU A 340 12.35 4.08 -1.69
CA LEU A 340 12.56 4.95 -0.53
C LEU A 340 12.89 4.13 0.72
N VAL A 341 12.17 3.03 0.92
CA VAL A 341 12.31 2.09 2.04
C VAL A 341 12.10 0.66 1.53
N THR A 342 12.83 -0.32 2.06
CA THR A 342 12.57 -1.75 1.82
C THR A 342 12.43 -2.55 3.12
N SER A 343 11.69 -3.66 3.08
CA SER A 343 11.38 -4.53 4.22
C SER A 343 11.98 -5.94 4.06
N ASN A 344 13.13 -6.02 3.40
CA ASN A 344 13.82 -7.28 3.13
C ASN A 344 13.93 -8.16 4.37
N THR A 345 13.59 -9.43 4.22
CA THR A 345 13.52 -10.45 5.29
C THR A 345 12.46 -10.21 6.36
N VAL A 346 11.93 -9.00 6.54
CA VAL A 346 10.90 -8.68 7.54
C VAL A 346 9.54 -9.12 7.05
N THR A 347 9.09 -8.57 5.93
CA THR A 347 7.81 -8.87 5.30
C THR A 347 7.83 -8.54 3.81
N ASP A 348 6.95 -9.20 3.08
CA ASP A 348 6.76 -9.01 1.64
C ASP A 348 5.64 -8.02 1.31
N GLU A 349 5.02 -7.43 2.33
CA GLU A 349 3.84 -6.58 2.18
C GLU A 349 3.89 -5.37 3.11
N ILE A 350 4.06 -4.20 2.51
CA ILE A 350 4.03 -2.89 3.16
C ILE A 350 3.09 -2.03 2.30
N GLU A 351 1.85 -1.91 2.74
CA GLU A 351 0.72 -1.39 1.96
C GLU A 351 0.53 0.11 2.16
N ARG A 352 -0.39 0.71 1.38
CA ARG A 352 -0.90 2.06 1.63
C ARG A 352 0.19 3.14 1.81
N PRO A 353 1.15 3.30 0.87
CA PRO A 353 2.09 4.41 0.93
C PRO A 353 1.35 5.73 1.08
N ASN A 354 1.77 6.52 2.05
CA ASN A 354 1.23 7.85 2.30
C ASN A 354 2.39 8.79 2.59
N ILE A 355 2.59 9.79 1.73
CA ILE A 355 3.77 10.63 1.78
C ILE A 355 3.44 12.10 1.57
N PHE A 356 3.94 12.95 2.45
CA PHE A 356 3.72 14.40 2.36
C PHE A 356 4.89 15.15 3.01
N LYS A 357 4.93 16.46 2.75
CA LYS A 357 5.91 17.36 3.32
C LYS A 357 5.28 18.13 4.48
N HIS A 358 5.93 18.12 5.65
CA HIS A 358 5.54 18.90 6.82
C HIS A 358 6.77 19.52 7.46
N GLU A 359 6.70 20.81 7.80
CA GLU A 359 7.81 21.57 8.43
C GLU A 359 9.19 21.34 7.74
N GLY A 360 9.17 21.28 6.41
CA GLY A 360 10.38 21.13 5.58
C GLY A 360 10.94 19.70 5.49
N LYS A 361 10.30 18.71 6.11
CA LYS A 361 10.68 17.29 6.06
C LYS A 361 9.65 16.47 5.30
N TRP A 362 10.07 15.34 4.75
CA TRP A 362 9.23 14.35 4.11
C TRP A 362 8.89 13.24 5.09
N TYR A 363 7.60 12.99 5.28
CA TYR A 363 7.08 11.91 6.10
C TYR A 363 6.47 10.85 5.18
N LEU A 364 6.84 9.59 5.37
CA LEU A 364 6.35 8.43 4.62
C LEU A 364 5.76 7.42 5.59
N PHE A 365 4.52 7.01 5.36
CA PHE A 365 3.82 5.98 6.13
C PHE A 365 3.45 4.80 5.26
N THR A 366 3.27 3.64 5.91
CA THR A 366 2.81 2.41 5.29
C THR A 366 2.10 1.54 6.33
N ASP A 367 1.04 0.85 5.91
CA ASP A 367 0.34 -0.13 6.74
C ASP A 367 0.92 -1.53 6.53
N THR A 368 0.92 -2.37 7.56
CA THR A 368 1.38 -3.75 7.42
C THR A 368 0.80 -4.65 8.51
N ARG A 369 0.85 -5.97 8.27
CA ARG A 369 0.24 -7.00 9.10
C ARG A 369 1.32 -7.86 9.74
N GLY A 370 1.29 -7.99 11.07
CA GLY A 370 2.16 -8.89 11.82
C GLY A 370 2.06 -10.34 11.33
N ALA A 371 0.87 -10.79 10.89
CA ALA A 371 0.67 -12.10 10.28
C ALA A 371 1.55 -12.40 9.05
N LYS A 372 2.08 -11.38 8.37
CA LYS A 372 2.96 -11.50 7.19
C LYS A 372 4.42 -11.18 7.52
N MET A 373 4.75 -11.00 8.79
CA MET A 373 6.10 -10.71 9.25
C MET A 373 6.82 -11.97 9.74
N THR A 374 8.15 -11.91 9.79
CA THR A 374 9.00 -12.98 10.31
C THR A 374 9.77 -12.57 11.58
N ILE A 375 9.22 -11.62 12.33
CA ILE A 375 9.85 -11.01 13.51
C ILE A 375 9.29 -11.66 14.79
N ASP A 376 10.18 -12.04 15.71
CA ASP A 376 9.75 -12.62 16.97
C ASP A 376 9.08 -11.59 17.88
N GLY A 377 8.02 -12.01 18.56
CA GLY A 377 7.22 -11.16 19.43
C GLY A 377 6.25 -10.24 18.69
N VAL A 378 6.21 -10.32 17.35
CA VAL A 378 5.13 -9.80 16.53
C VAL A 378 4.15 -10.94 16.28
N GLU A 379 2.91 -10.75 16.70
CA GLU A 379 1.83 -11.74 16.62
C GLU A 379 1.00 -11.55 15.34
N LYS A 380 0.13 -12.52 15.05
CA LYS A 380 -0.68 -12.51 13.81
C LYS A 380 -1.77 -11.45 13.83
N GLU A 381 -2.27 -11.15 15.02
CA GLU A 381 -3.30 -10.17 15.26
C GLU A 381 -2.77 -8.73 15.18
N ASP A 382 -1.46 -8.53 15.29
CA ASP A 382 -0.87 -7.21 15.24
C ASP A 382 -1.03 -6.56 13.87
N ILE A 383 -1.57 -5.35 13.87
CA ILE A 383 -1.65 -4.44 12.74
C ILE A 383 -0.85 -3.20 13.07
N TYR A 384 -0.08 -2.72 12.10
CA TYR A 384 0.79 -1.56 12.26
C TYR A 384 0.54 -0.53 11.17
N MET A 385 0.59 0.75 11.55
CA MET A 385 1.04 1.81 10.65
C MET A 385 2.48 2.15 11.05
N LEU A 386 3.40 2.01 10.10
CA LEU A 386 4.80 2.37 10.25
C LEU A 386 5.05 3.73 9.59
N GLY A 387 6.10 4.44 10.02
CA GLY A 387 6.44 5.75 9.50
C GLY A 387 7.93 6.07 9.52
N TYR A 388 8.34 6.90 8.56
CA TYR A 388 9.71 7.29 8.32
C TYR A 388 9.80 8.78 7.98
N VAL A 389 10.94 9.40 8.24
CA VAL A 389 11.20 10.81 7.95
C VAL A 389 12.53 11.02 7.22
N ALA A 390 12.56 11.95 6.28
CA ALA A 390 13.76 12.40 5.58
C ALA A 390 13.78 13.92 5.39
N ASP A 391 14.96 14.54 5.36
CA ASP A 391 15.10 15.98 5.08
C ASP A 391 14.86 16.32 3.58
N SER A 392 14.80 15.32 2.71
CA SER A 392 14.54 15.47 1.28
C SER A 392 13.95 14.18 0.71
N LEU A 393 13.14 14.28 -0.35
CA LEU A 393 12.51 13.14 -1.02
C LEU A 393 13.51 12.05 -1.46
N ASN A 394 14.68 12.46 -1.95
CA ASN A 394 15.73 11.54 -2.41
C ASN A 394 16.76 11.23 -1.31
N GLY A 395 16.44 11.58 -0.06
CA GLY A 395 17.28 11.35 1.11
C GLY A 395 17.08 9.97 1.71
N LYS A 396 17.89 9.63 2.73
CA LYS A 396 17.69 8.40 3.49
C LYS A 396 16.54 8.59 4.49
N PHE A 397 15.43 7.93 4.24
CA PHE A 397 14.32 7.81 5.20
C PHE A 397 14.77 7.04 6.44
N LYS A 398 14.54 7.64 7.61
CA LYS A 398 14.86 7.05 8.92
C LYS A 398 13.55 6.75 9.66
N PRO A 399 13.51 5.69 10.48
CA PRO A 399 12.29 5.35 11.20
C PRO A 399 11.86 6.45 12.18
N LEU A 400 10.57 6.78 12.22
CA LEU A 400 9.97 7.59 13.28
C LEU A 400 9.96 6.80 14.59
N ASN A 401 9.99 7.48 15.74
CA ASN A 401 9.96 6.82 17.05
C ASN A 401 11.06 5.75 17.23
N GLU A 402 12.22 5.98 16.61
CA GLU A 402 13.40 5.10 16.60
C GLU A 402 13.24 3.78 15.81
N THR A 403 12.06 3.16 15.79
CA THR A 403 11.82 1.84 15.18
C THR A 403 10.90 1.86 13.96
N GLY A 404 10.21 2.98 13.75
CA GLY A 404 9.22 3.15 12.69
C GLY A 404 7.79 2.97 13.18
N ILE A 405 7.55 2.47 14.41
CA ILE A 405 6.19 2.32 14.93
C ILE A 405 5.48 3.67 14.98
N VAL A 406 4.25 3.76 14.45
CA VAL A 406 3.40 4.96 14.57
C VAL A 406 2.05 4.59 15.17
N LEU A 407 1.39 3.57 14.63
CA LEU A 407 0.14 3.03 15.16
C LEU A 407 0.23 1.51 15.34
N HIS A 408 -0.47 1.00 16.35
CA HIS A 408 -0.67 -0.41 16.62
C HIS A 408 -2.10 -0.69 17.10
N HIS A 409 -2.67 -1.80 16.65
CA HIS A 409 -3.73 -2.50 17.37
C HIS A 409 -3.65 -4.01 17.13
N ASP A 410 -4.33 -4.78 17.97
CA ASP A 410 -4.32 -6.24 18.01
C ASP A 410 -5.74 -6.82 18.16
N LEU A 411 -6.76 -6.04 17.76
CA LEU A 411 -8.16 -6.45 17.82
C LEU A 411 -8.41 -7.77 17.06
N ASP A 412 -9.26 -8.63 17.64
CA ASP A 412 -9.74 -9.85 16.98
C ASP A 412 -10.33 -9.49 15.61
N PRO A 413 -10.04 -10.23 14.52
CA PRO A 413 -10.64 -9.99 13.21
C PRO A 413 -12.17 -9.97 13.21
N ASN A 414 -12.82 -10.61 14.19
CA ASN A 414 -14.27 -10.60 14.41
C ASN A 414 -14.75 -9.48 15.36
N ASP A 415 -13.89 -8.53 15.74
CA ASP A 415 -14.32 -7.32 16.41
C ASP A 415 -14.98 -6.39 15.39
N VAL A 416 -16.17 -5.89 15.69
CA VAL A 416 -16.88 -4.93 14.82
C VAL A 416 -16.11 -3.62 14.68
N THR A 417 -15.23 -3.30 15.64
CA THR A 417 -14.35 -2.13 15.64
C THR A 417 -12.97 -2.41 15.05
N PHE A 418 -12.72 -3.63 14.54
CA PHE A 418 -11.52 -3.92 13.75
C PHE A 418 -11.37 -2.86 12.66
N ASN A 419 -10.18 -2.32 12.49
CA ASN A 419 -9.91 -1.27 11.51
C ASN A 419 -8.61 -1.57 10.76
N TYR A 420 -8.48 -1.01 9.56
CA TYR A 420 -7.30 -1.21 8.72
C TYR A 420 -7.23 -0.10 7.66
N ALA A 421 -6.12 -0.07 6.92
CA ALA A 421 -5.82 0.95 5.93
C ALA A 421 -5.76 2.36 6.55
N HIS A 422 -4.94 2.52 7.60
CA HIS A 422 -4.74 3.80 8.24
C HIS A 422 -4.10 4.80 7.27
N TYR A 423 -4.55 6.04 7.29
CA TYR A 423 -4.07 7.06 6.37
C TYR A 423 -4.05 8.41 7.06
N ALA A 424 -2.85 9.00 7.12
CA ALA A 424 -2.61 10.30 7.75
C ALA A 424 -2.85 11.42 6.74
N ILE A 425 -3.81 12.28 7.03
CA ILE A 425 -4.18 13.43 6.20
C ILE A 425 -3.56 14.69 6.82
N PRO A 426 -2.64 15.38 6.10
CA PRO A 426 -2.11 16.65 6.56
C PRO A 426 -3.22 17.71 6.65
N GLN A 427 -3.13 18.53 7.68
CA GLN A 427 -4.05 19.62 7.94
C GLN A 427 -3.43 20.94 7.43
N LYS A 428 -4.27 21.97 7.23
CA LYS A 428 -3.79 23.27 6.71
C LYS A 428 -2.72 23.93 7.58
N SER A 429 -2.69 23.61 8.87
CA SER A 429 -1.74 24.15 9.84
C SER A 429 -1.68 23.28 11.09
N GLY A 430 -0.56 23.37 11.80
CA GLY A 430 -0.34 22.67 13.06
C GLY A 430 0.28 21.30 12.87
N ASP A 431 0.52 20.64 14.00
CA ASP A 431 1.25 19.38 14.06
C ASP A 431 0.33 18.16 14.25
N ASP A 432 -0.98 18.37 14.21
CA ASP A 432 -1.98 17.31 14.32
C ASP A 432 -2.49 16.91 12.93
N PHE A 433 -2.52 15.61 12.69
CA PHE A 433 -2.91 14.96 11.45
C PHE A 433 -4.15 14.14 11.70
N VAL A 434 -5.09 14.12 10.75
CA VAL A 434 -6.28 13.28 10.84
C VAL A 434 -5.92 11.88 10.32
N ILE A 435 -6.10 10.86 11.15
CA ILE A 435 -5.99 9.46 10.73
C ILE A 435 -7.37 8.95 10.35
N THR A 436 -7.51 8.54 9.09
CA THR A 436 -8.68 7.80 8.60
C THR A 436 -8.34 6.32 8.48
N SER A 437 -9.35 5.46 8.59
CA SER A 437 -9.26 4.03 8.27
C SER A 437 -10.65 3.53 7.89
N TYR A 438 -10.75 2.30 7.38
CA TYR A 438 -12.04 1.62 7.38
C TYR A 438 -12.22 0.82 8.67
N MET A 439 -13.47 0.53 9.02
CA MET A 439 -13.86 -0.26 10.18
C MET A 439 -14.75 -1.43 9.77
N THR A 440 -14.67 -2.52 10.53
CA THR A 440 -15.30 -3.83 10.30
C THR A 440 -14.71 -4.57 9.10
N ASN A 441 -14.24 -5.81 9.31
CA ASN A 441 -13.73 -6.67 8.24
C ASN A 441 -14.79 -6.97 7.17
N ARG A 442 -14.34 -7.00 5.91
CA ARG A 442 -15.18 -7.25 4.72
C ARG A 442 -15.85 -8.62 4.80
N GLY A 443 -17.15 -8.69 4.54
CA GLY A 443 -17.92 -9.92 4.45
C GLY A 443 -18.15 -10.66 5.77
N PHE A 444 -17.69 -10.14 6.91
CA PHE A 444 -17.76 -10.87 8.19
C PHE A 444 -19.14 -10.87 8.83
N PHE A 445 -19.93 -9.81 8.63
CA PHE A 445 -21.23 -9.64 9.28
C PHE A 445 -22.35 -9.37 8.29
N GLU A 446 -23.55 -9.90 8.57
CA GLU A 446 -24.72 -9.72 7.72
C GLU A 446 -25.22 -8.25 7.73
N ASP A 447 -25.30 -7.63 8.91
CA ASP A 447 -25.88 -6.29 9.07
C ASP A 447 -24.85 -5.17 9.28
N ARG A 448 -23.59 -5.52 9.59
CA ARG A 448 -22.46 -4.60 9.69
C ARG A 448 -21.61 -4.75 8.44
N LYS A 449 -21.31 -3.64 7.77
CA LYS A 449 -20.53 -3.60 6.54
C LYS A 449 -19.20 -2.95 6.85
N SER A 450 -18.18 -3.21 6.05
CA SER A 450 -17.00 -2.34 6.05
C SER A 450 -17.46 -0.91 5.77
N THR A 451 -17.00 0.01 6.61
CA THR A 451 -17.47 1.40 6.64
C THR A 451 -16.33 2.33 7.02
N PHE A 452 -16.53 3.65 6.97
CA PHE A 452 -15.52 4.58 7.48
C PHE A 452 -15.39 4.43 9.00
N ALA A 453 -14.17 4.25 9.50
CA ALA A 453 -13.91 4.32 10.93
C ALA A 453 -14.13 5.77 11.43
N PRO A 454 -14.46 5.97 12.72
CA PRO A 454 -14.24 7.25 13.38
C PRO A 454 -12.77 7.64 13.19
N SER A 455 -12.54 8.82 12.61
CA SER A 455 -11.18 9.33 12.46
C SER A 455 -10.63 9.71 13.84
N PHE A 456 -9.33 9.93 13.96
CA PHE A 456 -8.72 10.46 15.19
C PHE A 456 -7.46 11.27 14.87
N LEU A 457 -6.84 11.89 15.86
CA LEU A 457 -5.66 12.73 15.63
C LEU A 457 -4.36 12.02 16.01
N LEU A 458 -3.36 12.21 15.15
CA LEU A 458 -1.97 11.86 15.38
C LEU A 458 -1.13 13.13 15.39
N ASN A 459 -0.40 13.38 16.47
CA ASN A 459 0.57 14.47 16.51
C ASN A 459 1.90 14.02 15.89
N ILE A 460 2.54 14.88 15.10
CA ILE A 460 3.86 14.65 14.48
C ILE A 460 4.76 15.83 14.81
N GLN A 461 5.88 15.56 15.49
CA GLN A 461 6.91 16.56 15.81
C GLN A 461 8.29 16.00 15.50
N ASP A 462 8.94 16.54 14.46
CA ASP A 462 10.25 16.10 13.96
C ASP A 462 10.28 14.57 13.70
N ASP A 463 11.02 13.80 14.49
CA ASP A 463 11.15 12.34 14.35
C ASP A 463 10.22 11.54 15.29
N LYS A 464 9.26 12.21 15.93
CA LYS A 464 8.34 11.62 16.90
C LYS A 464 6.88 11.78 16.49
N THR A 465 6.10 10.76 16.79
CA THR A 465 4.64 10.82 16.70
C THR A 465 3.98 10.34 17.99
N SER A 466 2.73 10.73 18.21
CA SER A 466 1.90 10.23 19.30
C SER A 466 0.42 10.37 18.97
N VAL A 467 -0.37 9.34 19.24
CA VAL A 467 -1.84 9.44 19.21
C VAL A 467 -2.28 10.54 20.18
N VAL A 468 -3.07 11.48 19.69
CA VAL A 468 -3.60 12.55 20.55
C VAL A 468 -4.70 11.97 21.42
N LYS A 469 -4.59 12.17 22.72
CA LYS A 469 -5.56 11.67 23.70
C LYS A 469 -6.95 12.27 23.47
N ASP A 470 -7.98 11.44 23.62
CA ASP A 470 -9.40 11.82 23.54
C ASP A 470 -9.76 12.57 22.23
N SER A 471 -9.14 12.15 21.11
CA SER A 471 -9.22 12.83 19.81
C SER A 471 -10.08 12.13 18.76
N ILE A 472 -10.93 11.18 19.16
CA ILE A 472 -11.85 10.51 18.23
C ILE A 472 -12.82 11.54 17.63
N LEU A 473 -12.93 11.52 16.32
CA LEU A 473 -13.74 12.38 15.46
C LEU A 473 -14.92 11.58 14.88
N GLU A 474 -15.72 12.22 14.03
CA GLU A 474 -16.82 11.54 13.33
C GLU A 474 -16.32 10.48 12.32
N GLN A 475 -17.19 9.52 11.95
CA GLN A 475 -16.87 8.49 10.96
C GLN A 475 -16.54 9.09 9.59
N GLY A 476 -15.29 8.91 9.16
CA GLY A 476 -14.78 9.42 7.88
C GLY A 476 -14.54 10.93 7.87
N GLN A 477 -14.38 11.58 9.04
CA GLN A 477 -13.97 12.98 9.08
C GLN A 477 -12.54 13.15 8.54
N LEU A 478 -12.32 14.15 7.69
CA LEU A 478 -11.04 14.34 6.98
C LEU A 478 -10.21 15.52 7.49
N GLU A 479 -10.88 16.51 8.08
CA GLU A 479 -10.27 17.77 8.52
C GLU A 479 -10.74 18.12 9.92
N VAL A 480 -9.86 18.78 10.68
CA VAL A 480 -10.22 19.52 11.89
C VAL A 480 -10.41 20.99 11.57
N ARG A 481 -11.44 21.62 12.14
CA ARG A 481 -11.64 23.06 11.98
C ARG A 481 -10.59 23.84 12.75
N SER A 482 -10.06 24.90 12.15
CA SER A 482 -9.15 25.79 12.87
C SER A 482 -9.92 26.53 13.97
N LYS A 483 -9.30 26.70 15.14
CA LYS A 483 -9.90 27.46 16.26
C LYS A 483 -10.18 28.93 15.92
N ASP A 484 -9.63 29.43 14.82
CA ASP A 484 -9.82 30.80 14.35
C ASP A 484 -11.04 30.96 13.41
N GLU A 485 -11.77 29.87 13.11
CA GLU A 485 -12.98 29.84 12.27
C GLU A 485 -14.29 29.59 13.06
N GLU A 486 -14.23 29.45 14.39
CA GLU A 486 -15.38 29.47 15.33
C GLU A 486 -15.58 30.85 15.96
#